data_AF-A0A0G1MYM3-F1
#
_entry.id   AF-A0A0G1MYM3-F1
#
_cell.length_a   1.000
_cell.length_b   1.000
_cell.length_c   1.000
_cell.angle_alpha   90.00
_cell.angle_beta   90.00
_cell.angle_gamma   90.00
#
_symmetry.space_group_name_H-M   'P 1'
#
loop_
_entity.id
_entity.type
_entity.pdbx_description
1 polymer ?
#
loop_
_entity_poly.entity_id
_entity_poly.type
_entity_poly.pdbx_seq_one_letter_code
_entity_poly.pdbx_strand_id
1 'polypeptide(L)'
;MPSNRQSGDRGEEEVIDLVPCPNCNKKLMLLPSGYPLFDVQCTGCSFRAQVKTNQSKPKGIVFGAGWEIMDKVLKSGFLTPPLILNFKWTDAGKERQEIRFYPFVPRKNLKKRFTKIKKSGRELWMFNYIGMNDIEAVPYFVLYRM
;
A
#
# COMPACT_ATOMS: atom_id res chain seq x y z
N MET A 1 15.63 -5.08 14.44
CA MET A 1 14.78 -4.58 13.33
C MET A 1 13.37 -5.13 13.53
N PRO A 2 12.31 -4.32 13.45
CA PRO A 2 10.94 -4.82 13.55
C PRO A 2 10.65 -5.82 12.43
N SER A 3 9.77 -6.78 12.70
CA SER A 3 9.28 -7.68 11.64
C SER A 3 8.52 -6.88 10.56
N ASN A 4 8.48 -7.38 9.32
CA ASN A 4 7.73 -6.73 8.24
C ASN A 4 6.27 -6.44 8.60
N ARG A 5 5.66 -7.30 9.43
CA ARG A 5 4.30 -7.11 9.93
C ARG A 5 4.21 -5.90 10.87
N GLN A 6 5.05 -5.84 11.89
CA GLN A 6 5.10 -4.70 12.82
C GLN A 6 5.39 -3.37 12.12
N SER A 7 6.24 -3.38 11.09
CA SER A 7 6.48 -2.18 10.27
C SER A 7 5.27 -1.81 9.40
N GLY A 8 4.45 -2.79 9.01
CA GLY A 8 3.18 -2.57 8.33
C GLY A 8 2.19 -1.90 9.28
N ASP A 9 1.89 -2.55 10.41
CA ASP A 9 0.93 -2.09 11.41
C ASP A 9 1.24 -0.65 11.88
N ARG A 10 2.50 -0.36 12.25
CA ARG A 10 2.92 1.01 12.62
C ARG A 10 2.78 2.01 11.48
N GLY A 11 3.05 1.58 10.25
CA GLY A 11 2.94 2.46 9.09
C GLY A 11 1.48 2.75 8.72
N GLU A 12 0.54 1.86 9.06
CA GLU A 12 -0.90 2.10 8.95
C GLU A 12 -1.36 3.13 9.99
N GLU A 13 -0.89 3.01 11.24
CA GLU A 13 -1.10 4.01 12.31
C GLU A 13 -0.57 5.39 11.89
N GLU A 14 0.68 5.46 11.43
CA GLU A 14 1.28 6.72 10.98
C GLU A 14 0.47 7.39 9.84
N VAL A 15 -0.09 6.60 8.92
CA VAL A 15 -0.92 7.14 7.84
C VAL A 15 -2.20 7.77 8.39
N ILE A 16 -2.89 7.13 9.34
CA ILE A 16 -4.13 7.71 9.88
C ILE A 16 -3.88 8.97 10.72
N ASP A 17 -2.70 9.09 11.32
CA ASP A 17 -2.31 10.24 12.14
C ASP A 17 -1.87 11.44 11.29
N LEU A 18 -1.15 11.19 10.20
CA LEU A 18 -0.55 12.25 9.37
C LEU A 18 -1.43 12.69 8.20
N VAL A 19 -2.31 11.82 7.70
CA VAL A 19 -3.01 12.03 6.44
C VAL A 19 -4.53 12.09 6.63
N PRO A 20 -5.19 13.21 6.26
CA PRO A 20 -6.64 13.26 6.18
C PRO A 20 -7.13 12.47 4.95
N CYS A 21 -8.41 12.10 4.93
CA CYS A 21 -8.99 11.38 3.80
C CYS A 21 -8.78 12.15 2.48
N PRO A 22 -8.19 11.54 1.44
CA PRO A 22 -7.91 12.23 0.18
C PRO A 22 -9.17 12.58 -0.62
N ASN A 23 -10.34 12.04 -0.25
CA ASN A 23 -11.61 12.30 -0.91
C ASN A 23 -12.43 13.43 -0.25
N CYS A 24 -12.49 13.48 1.09
CA CYS A 24 -13.35 14.44 1.81
C CYS A 24 -12.69 15.14 2.99
N ASN A 25 -11.38 14.96 3.18
CA ASN A 25 -10.56 15.60 4.22
C ASN A 25 -10.94 15.27 5.68
N LYS A 26 -11.86 14.32 5.92
CA LYS A 26 -12.17 13.80 7.28
C LYS A 26 -11.14 12.78 7.75
N LYS A 27 -11.15 12.43 9.03
CA LYS A 27 -10.23 11.44 9.61
C LYS A 27 -10.35 10.06 8.96
N LEU A 28 -9.21 9.38 8.83
CA LEU A 28 -9.16 7.95 8.53
C LEU A 28 -9.22 7.14 9.83
N MET A 29 -9.64 5.88 9.73
CA MET A 29 -9.62 4.89 10.81
C MET A 29 -9.08 3.56 10.27
N LEU A 30 -8.44 2.79 11.15
CA LEU A 30 -7.99 1.44 10.84
C LEU A 30 -9.19 0.50 10.70
N LEU A 31 -9.13 -0.41 9.73
CA LEU A 31 -10.03 -1.55 9.65
C LEU A 31 -9.51 -2.71 10.52
N PRO A 32 -10.37 -3.65 10.91
CA PRO A 32 -9.94 -4.82 11.68
C PRO A 32 -8.83 -5.61 10.98
N SER A 33 -7.89 -6.15 11.74
CA SER A 33 -6.83 -7.02 11.20
C SER A 33 -7.40 -8.16 10.36
N GLY A 34 -6.90 -8.32 9.14
CA GLY A 34 -7.36 -9.36 8.21
C GLY A 34 -8.57 -8.96 7.36
N TYR A 35 -9.03 -7.71 7.44
CA TYR A 35 -10.02 -7.19 6.51
C TYR A 35 -9.52 -7.36 5.06
N PRO A 36 -10.31 -7.95 4.15
CA PRO A 36 -9.83 -8.21 2.79
C PRO A 36 -9.50 -6.90 2.07
N LEU A 37 -8.27 -6.82 1.53
CA LEU A 37 -7.78 -5.81 0.59
C LEU A 37 -7.65 -4.36 1.08
N PHE A 38 -8.30 -3.97 2.17
CA PHE A 38 -8.28 -2.60 2.68
C PHE A 38 -7.76 -2.57 4.11
N ASP A 39 -6.95 -1.57 4.40
CA ASP A 39 -6.32 -1.39 5.72
C ASP A 39 -6.95 -0.19 6.45
N VAL A 40 -7.41 0.83 5.70
CA VAL A 40 -8.01 2.05 6.25
C VAL A 40 -9.37 2.39 5.61
N GLN A 41 -10.22 3.08 6.38
CA GLN A 41 -11.49 3.66 5.93
C GLN A 41 -11.66 5.10 6.41
N CYS A 42 -12.26 5.96 5.61
CA CYS A 42 -12.67 7.30 6.04
C CYS A 42 -13.92 7.24 6.93
N THR A 43 -13.91 8.00 8.02
CA THR A 43 -15.03 8.07 8.99
C THR A 43 -16.26 8.79 8.46
N GLY A 44 -16.21 9.44 7.29
CA GLY A 44 -17.36 10.23 6.81
C GLY A 44 -17.74 10.14 5.33
N CYS A 45 -16.93 9.55 4.45
CA CYS A 45 -17.36 9.30 3.06
C CYS A 45 -17.21 7.83 2.64
N SER A 46 -16.89 6.93 3.57
CA SER A 46 -16.68 5.49 3.31
C SER A 46 -15.58 5.17 2.29
N PHE A 47 -14.72 6.13 1.93
CA PHE A 47 -13.51 5.89 1.16
C PHE A 47 -12.66 4.82 1.86
N ARG A 48 -12.13 3.86 1.11
CA ARG A 48 -11.24 2.81 1.61
C ARG A 48 -9.98 2.73 0.78
N ALA A 49 -8.87 2.42 1.43
CA ALA A 49 -7.59 2.21 0.76
C ALA A 49 -6.79 1.09 1.42
N GLN A 50 -5.94 0.47 0.61
CA GLN A 50 -4.84 -0.35 1.10
C GLN A 50 -3.66 0.54 1.48
N VAL A 51 -2.93 0.22 2.54
CA VAL A 51 -1.69 0.90 2.94
C VAL A 51 -0.52 -0.06 2.77
N LYS A 52 0.60 0.42 2.23
CA LYS A 52 1.86 -0.34 2.22
C LYS A 52 3.02 0.56 2.63
N THR A 53 3.82 0.05 3.56
CA THR A 53 4.96 0.79 4.13
C THR A 53 6.27 0.23 3.61
N ASN A 54 7.12 1.09 3.07
CA ASN A 54 8.42 0.75 2.52
C ASN A 54 9.52 1.55 3.21
N GLN A 55 10.52 0.85 3.76
CA GLN A 55 11.75 1.44 4.32
C GLN A 55 12.75 1.75 3.20
N SER A 56 12.34 2.52 2.20
CA SER A 56 13.19 2.98 1.10
C SER A 56 12.67 4.29 0.52
N LYS A 57 13.52 4.99 -0.25
CA LYS A 57 13.07 6.05 -1.17
C LYS A 57 11.95 5.52 -2.08
N PRO A 58 11.08 6.40 -2.60
CA PRO A 58 10.07 6.03 -3.57
C PRO A 58 10.67 5.24 -4.73
N LYS A 59 10.07 4.10 -5.07
CA LYS A 59 10.57 3.16 -6.08
C LYS A 59 9.44 2.61 -6.95
N GLY A 60 9.78 2.24 -8.19
CA GLY A 60 8.81 1.77 -9.17
C GLY A 60 8.20 0.39 -8.89
N ILE A 61 8.75 -0.38 -7.94
CA ILE A 61 8.27 -1.72 -7.59
C ILE A 61 7.91 -1.78 -6.11
N VAL A 62 6.68 -2.18 -5.81
CA VAL A 62 6.18 -2.35 -4.44
C VAL A 62 5.60 -3.75 -4.27
N PHE A 63 5.92 -4.39 -3.16
CA PHE A 63 5.49 -5.76 -2.91
C PHE A 63 4.02 -5.81 -2.47
N GLY A 64 3.23 -6.58 -3.20
CA GLY A 64 1.91 -7.05 -2.78
C GLY A 64 1.97 -8.46 -2.19
N ALA A 65 0.90 -8.85 -1.51
CA ALA A 65 0.71 -10.17 -0.94
C ALA A 65 -0.67 -10.73 -1.34
N GLY A 66 -0.80 -12.06 -1.37
CA GLY A 66 -2.08 -12.74 -1.61
C GLY A 66 -2.60 -12.55 -3.04
N TRP A 67 -1.90 -13.10 -4.04
CA TRP A 67 -2.37 -13.03 -5.43
C TRP A 67 -3.75 -13.65 -5.61
N GLU A 68 -4.07 -14.73 -4.90
CA GLU A 68 -5.36 -15.42 -5.03
C GLU A 68 -6.55 -14.53 -4.67
N ILE A 69 -6.42 -13.71 -3.62
CA ILE A 69 -7.48 -12.77 -3.21
C ILE A 69 -7.61 -11.66 -4.27
N MET A 70 -6.48 -11.09 -4.69
CA MET A 70 -6.46 -10.03 -5.72
C MET A 70 -7.04 -10.54 -7.06
N ASP A 71 -6.66 -11.74 -7.50
CA ASP A 71 -7.13 -12.34 -8.76
C ASP A 71 -8.63 -12.62 -8.72
N LYS A 72 -9.16 -13.11 -7.59
CA LYS A 72 -10.62 -13.28 -7.40
C LYS A 72 -11.35 -11.95 -7.52
N VAL A 73 -10.86 -10.90 -6.86
CA VAL A 73 -11.48 -9.57 -6.88
C VAL A 73 -11.48 -8.98 -8.30
N LEU A 74 -10.35 -9.08 -9.01
CA LEU A 74 -10.25 -8.62 -10.39
C LEU A 74 -11.14 -9.42 -11.36
N LYS A 75 -11.25 -10.75 -11.16
CA LYS A 75 -12.13 -11.61 -11.97
C LYS A 75 -13.61 -11.33 -11.73
N SER A 76 -13.97 -10.88 -10.53
CA SER A 76 -15.33 -10.42 -10.21
C SER A 76 -15.66 -9.03 -10.77
N GLY A 77 -14.76 -8.41 -11.55
CA GLY A 77 -14.98 -7.12 -12.20
C GLY A 77 -14.70 -5.90 -11.32
N PHE A 78 -14.21 -6.11 -10.09
CA PHE A 78 -13.80 -4.99 -9.24
C PHE A 78 -12.46 -4.41 -9.68
N LEU A 79 -12.31 -3.11 -9.49
CA LEU A 79 -11.03 -2.43 -9.69
C LEU A 79 -10.04 -2.78 -8.58
N THR A 80 -8.75 -2.61 -8.86
CA THR A 80 -7.73 -2.67 -7.82
C THR A 80 -8.04 -1.60 -6.76
N PRO A 81 -7.98 -1.94 -5.46
CA PRO A 81 -8.17 -0.99 -4.38
C PRO A 81 -7.28 0.25 -4.53
N PRO A 82 -7.77 1.44 -4.17
CA PRO A 82 -6.91 2.60 -4.01
C PRO A 82 -5.78 2.27 -3.03
N LEU A 83 -4.58 2.79 -3.29
CA LEU A 83 -3.37 2.42 -2.57
C LEU A 83 -2.69 3.65 -1.98
N ILE A 84 -2.35 3.59 -0.71
CA ILE A 84 -1.53 4.58 -0.02
C ILE A 84 -0.16 3.93 0.25
N LEU A 85 0.91 4.58 -0.22
CA LEU A 85 2.28 4.13 0.02
C LEU A 85 2.97 5.07 1.01
N ASN A 86 3.42 4.52 2.13
CA ASN A 86 4.22 5.22 3.13
C ASN A 86 5.71 4.86 2.92
N PHE A 87 6.48 5.79 2.35
CA PHE A 87 7.93 5.64 2.15
C PHE A 87 8.69 6.31 3.28
N LYS A 88 9.61 5.57 3.89
CA LYS A 88 10.48 6.07 4.96
C LYS A 88 11.93 5.74 4.63
N TRP A 89 12.83 6.69 4.77
CA TRP A 89 14.25 6.46 4.54
C TRP A 89 15.10 7.48 5.28
N THR A 90 16.35 7.13 5.54
CA THR A 90 17.34 8.07 6.07
C THR A 90 18.17 8.62 4.91
N ASP A 91 18.36 9.95 4.86
CA ASP A 91 19.16 10.64 3.85
C ASP A 91 20.13 11.60 4.54
N ALA A 92 21.43 11.33 4.44
CA ALA A 92 22.48 12.09 5.13
C ALA A 92 22.21 12.29 6.65
N GLY A 93 21.77 11.23 7.33
CA GLY A 93 21.47 11.25 8.77
C GLY A 93 20.14 11.92 9.15
N LYS A 94 19.36 12.38 8.17
CA LYS A 94 18.02 12.95 8.39
C LYS A 94 16.95 11.93 8.00
N GLU A 95 16.00 11.73 8.90
CA GLU A 95 14.80 10.93 8.60
C GLU A 95 13.93 11.66 7.59
N ARG A 96 13.46 10.91 6.59
CA ARG A 96 12.59 11.40 5.53
C ARG A 96 11.36 10.52 5.42
N GLN A 97 10.25 11.14 5.08
CA GLN A 97 9.00 10.44 4.86
C GLN A 97 8.23 11.05 3.71
N GLU A 98 7.64 10.20 2.89
CA GLU A 98 6.71 10.60 1.83
C GLU A 98 5.55 9.63 1.76
N ILE A 99 4.33 10.16 1.86
CA ILE A 99 3.10 9.38 1.73
C ILE A 99 2.44 9.74 0.41
N ARG A 100 2.23 8.74 -0.45
CA ARG A 100 1.60 8.89 -1.76
C ARG A 100 0.26 8.18 -1.82
N PHE A 101 -0.73 8.81 -2.45
CA PHE A 101 -2.02 8.21 -2.78
C PHE A 101 -2.11 7.89 -4.27
N TYR A 102 -2.37 6.62 -4.59
CA TYR A 102 -2.64 6.12 -5.92
C TYR A 102 -4.14 5.80 -6.02
N PRO A 103 -4.96 6.70 -6.59
CA PRO A 103 -6.41 6.51 -6.68
C PRO A 103 -6.78 5.31 -7.56
N PHE A 104 -5.94 5.00 -8.55
CA PHE A 104 -6.16 3.95 -9.50
C PHE A 104 -4.85 3.26 -9.85
N VAL A 105 -4.79 1.94 -9.67
CA VAL A 105 -3.67 1.11 -10.10
C VAL A 105 -4.16 0.15 -11.18
N PRO A 106 -3.79 0.33 -12.45
CA PRO A 106 -4.27 -0.53 -13.53
C PRO A 106 -3.83 -1.98 -13.36
N ARG A 107 -4.63 -2.95 -13.85
CA ARG A 107 -4.27 -4.38 -13.81
C ARG A 107 -2.94 -4.70 -14.49
N LYS A 108 -2.59 -3.99 -15.57
CA LYS A 108 -1.28 -4.13 -16.27
C LYS A 108 -0.09 -3.83 -15.34
N ASN A 109 -0.32 -3.07 -14.27
CA ASN A 109 0.66 -2.72 -13.25
C ASN A 109 0.71 -3.72 -12.09
N LEU A 110 0.02 -4.86 -12.20
CA LEU A 110 0.09 -5.97 -11.25
C LEU A 110 0.85 -7.14 -11.88
N LYS A 111 2.05 -7.41 -11.38
CA LYS A 111 2.88 -8.52 -11.86
C LYS A 111 2.86 -9.67 -10.86
N LYS A 112 2.22 -10.78 -11.23
CA LYS A 112 2.22 -12.04 -10.46
C LYS A 112 3.66 -12.51 -10.24
N ARG A 113 3.98 -12.94 -9.02
CA ARG A 113 5.28 -13.54 -8.66
C ARG A 113 5.09 -14.77 -7.79
N PHE A 114 5.99 -15.72 -7.93
CA PHE A 114 6.08 -16.87 -7.05
C PHE A 114 7.08 -16.59 -5.93
N THR A 115 6.82 -17.07 -4.71
CA THR A 115 7.76 -16.91 -3.59
C THR A 115 7.71 -18.11 -2.66
N LYS A 116 8.91 -18.61 -2.33
CA LYS A 116 9.12 -19.68 -1.35
C LYS A 116 9.59 -19.08 -0.03
N ILE A 117 8.79 -19.21 1.01
CA ILE A 117 9.12 -18.69 2.34
C ILE A 117 10.03 -19.68 3.04
N LYS A 118 11.35 -19.41 3.01
CA LYS A 118 12.41 -20.30 3.54
C LYS A 118 12.09 -20.87 4.93
N LYS A 119 11.58 -20.05 5.86
CA LYS A 119 11.31 -20.46 7.25
C LYS A 119 10.17 -21.48 7.40
N SER A 120 9.21 -21.49 6.49
CA SER A 120 8.02 -22.36 6.58
C SER A 120 7.94 -23.41 5.48
N GLY A 121 8.84 -23.36 4.49
CA GLY A 121 8.77 -24.17 3.27
C GLY A 121 7.59 -23.81 2.34
N ARG A 122 6.69 -22.92 2.76
CA ARG A 122 5.46 -22.59 2.02
C ARG A 122 5.77 -21.89 0.70
N GLU A 123 5.05 -22.31 -0.31
CA GLU A 123 5.06 -21.74 -1.64
C GLU A 123 3.79 -20.93 -1.83
N LEU A 124 3.93 -19.65 -2.16
CA LEU A 124 2.81 -18.72 -2.26
C LEU A 124 2.92 -17.89 -3.54
N TRP A 125 1.78 -17.72 -4.19
CA TRP A 125 1.60 -16.73 -5.24
C TRP A 125 1.34 -15.36 -4.62
N MET A 126 2.23 -14.43 -4.93
CA MET A 126 2.15 -13.02 -4.55
C MET A 126 2.12 -12.17 -5.82
N PHE A 127 2.18 -10.85 -5.67
CA PHE A 127 2.32 -9.96 -6.81
C PHE A 127 3.17 -8.75 -6.43
N ASN A 128 3.54 -7.98 -7.45
CA ASN A 128 4.18 -6.69 -7.31
C ASN A 128 3.32 -5.64 -8.01
N TYR A 129 3.18 -4.49 -7.38
CA TYR A 129 2.84 -3.27 -8.08
C TYR A 129 4.08 -2.80 -8.85
N ILE A 130 3.94 -2.50 -10.15
CA ILE A 130 5.03 -2.06 -11.02
C ILE A 130 4.71 -0.70 -11.66
N GLY A 131 5.74 0.10 -11.97
CA GLY A 131 5.56 1.44 -12.55
C GLY A 131 5.16 2.51 -11.53
N MET A 132 5.31 2.27 -10.22
CA MET A 132 4.78 3.15 -9.16
C MET A 132 5.47 4.53 -9.06
N ASN A 133 6.60 4.72 -9.73
CA ASN A 133 7.31 6.01 -9.79
C ASN A 133 7.08 6.75 -11.11
N ASP A 134 6.42 6.11 -12.07
CA ASP A 134 6.12 6.69 -13.36
C ASP A 134 4.69 7.22 -13.30
N ILE A 135 4.55 8.54 -13.25
CA ILE A 135 3.25 9.19 -13.09
C ILE A 135 2.36 9.06 -14.34
N GLU A 136 2.97 8.86 -15.51
CA GLU A 136 2.24 8.59 -16.75
C GLU A 136 1.70 7.15 -16.75
N ALA A 137 2.41 6.22 -16.11
CA ALA A 137 1.96 4.84 -15.95
C ALA A 137 0.94 4.66 -14.83
N VAL A 138 1.18 5.27 -13.65
CA VAL A 138 0.31 5.18 -12.47
C VAL A 138 0.25 6.55 -11.76
N PRO A 139 -0.84 7.31 -11.97
CA PRO A 139 -1.02 8.61 -11.32
C PRO A 139 -1.03 8.52 -9.80
N TYR A 140 -0.44 9.51 -9.13
CA TYR A 140 -0.48 9.63 -7.68
C TYR A 140 -0.51 11.08 -7.21
N PHE A 141 -0.95 11.26 -5.97
CA PHE A 141 -0.88 12.51 -5.23
C PHE A 141 0.07 12.34 -4.04
N VAL A 142 0.86 13.37 -3.72
CA VAL A 142 1.62 13.40 -2.48
C VAL A 142 0.71 13.94 -1.38
N LEU A 143 0.47 13.14 -0.35
CA LEU A 143 -0.39 13.47 0.78
C LEU A 143 0.40 14.09 1.95
N TYR A 144 1.66 13.68 2.10
CA TYR A 144 2.55 14.11 3.18
C TYR A 144 4.00 14.01 2.73
N ARG A 145 4.84 14.96 3.15
CA ARG A 145 6.29 14.96 2.91
C ARG A 145 7.03 15.66 4.05
N MET A 146 8.11 15.03 4.53
CA MET A 146 9.04 15.53 5.56
C MET A 146 10.49 15.20 5.18
#